data_AF-T0MFG3-F1
#
_entry.id   AF-T0MFG3-F1
#
_cell.length_a   1.000
_cell.length_b   1.000
_cell.length_c   1.000
_cell.angle_alpha   90.00
_cell.angle_beta   90.00
_cell.angle_gamma   90.00
#
_symmetry.space_group_name_H-M   'P 1'
#
loop_
_entity.id
_entity.type
_entity.pdbx_description
1 polymer ?
#
loop_
_entity_poly.entity_id
_entity_poly.type
_entity_poly.pdbx_seq_one_letter_code
_entity_poly.pdbx_strand_id
1 'polypeptide(L)'
;MESKKAFNPLEILQVDANIKAKDLKKILMKLLKKYNTKKVSDEKKEEYEKKKIEINKAYDIIKNKDKFNSWLNTESKVGEIMAIPDAVLKNSSLSFIFYCLILGMCLPNFAYFKWKNMKNKNVHGVDFDTMEVFMNFFNEDLRKKNNFVLIRSLIYLLSQSKELSQYDFKNLEYVKDIVEHEYGFPLPDLKNINLGYLAIINHLFRLNKLNKKDHKYLISICFKLIDSMKYVAISKGYIDTLKNLFKLQAMFTQGIFDEEYYMLQFPYVEFKKIFLLKMQNEKINLDNLIVNEHQRAIAENVKNKMPKIKVEEFIAVVKNTGNEEEDSNDHDFILQTERSPKSNNAIYKIEKDSKVTIKVVISTTNNNLCVHSNVMNESIYNSWTAFITIDGYLNKDFVIISNENKKKEFYFDFYLSSKKNVCEVRLWILNGQYLCNDVDESIVLKYY
;
A
#
# COMPACT_ATOMS: atom_id res chain seq x y z
N MET A 1 47.53 -9.41 9.92
CA MET A 1 48.68 -9.28 10.84
C MET A 1 48.32 -10.01 12.11
N GLU A 2 49.02 -11.08 12.44
CA GLU A 2 48.87 -11.77 13.72
C GLU A 2 49.12 -10.77 14.85
N SER A 3 48.13 -10.57 15.72
CA SER A 3 48.29 -9.74 16.91
C SER A 3 49.28 -10.42 17.84
N LYS A 4 50.53 -9.92 17.92
CA LYS A 4 51.48 -10.30 18.97
C LYS A 4 50.79 -10.10 20.31
N LYS A 5 50.50 -11.19 21.04
CA LYS A 5 49.97 -11.11 22.41
C LYS A 5 50.89 -10.22 23.24
N ALA A 6 50.32 -9.15 23.79
CA ALA A 6 51.04 -8.18 24.60
C ALA A 6 51.66 -8.88 25.83
N PHE A 7 52.89 -8.50 26.18
CA PHE A 7 53.62 -9.05 27.33
C PHE A 7 52.90 -8.66 28.62
N ASN A 8 52.24 -9.61 29.29
CA ASN A 8 51.55 -9.40 30.56
C ASN A 8 52.38 -9.98 31.72
N PRO A 9 53.05 -9.15 32.55
CA PRO A 9 53.91 -9.61 33.64
C PRO A 9 53.13 -10.35 34.75
N LEU A 10 51.83 -10.09 34.92
CA LEU A 10 50.98 -10.77 35.91
C LEU A 10 50.63 -12.20 35.48
N GLU A 11 50.34 -12.42 34.20
CA GLU A 11 50.10 -13.75 33.63
C GLU A 11 51.35 -14.62 33.64
N ILE A 12 52.52 -14.04 33.32
CA ILE A 12 53.80 -14.76 33.30
C ILE A 12 54.18 -15.25 34.70
N LEU A 13 53.87 -14.47 35.74
CA LEU A 13 54.13 -14.85 37.13
C LEU A 13 52.99 -15.62 37.79
N GLN A 14 51.81 -15.71 37.15
CA GLN A 14 50.58 -16.32 37.68
C GLN A 14 50.17 -15.75 39.04
N VAL A 15 50.10 -14.42 39.12
CA VAL A 15 49.97 -13.65 40.37
C VAL A 15 48.88 -12.59 40.21
N ASP A 16 47.98 -12.48 41.19
CA ASP A 16 46.98 -11.41 41.27
C ASP A 16 47.61 -10.06 41.68
N ALA A 17 47.02 -8.95 41.21
CA ALA A 17 47.56 -7.59 41.33
C ALA A 17 47.86 -7.10 42.76
N ASN A 18 47.26 -7.72 43.79
CA ASN A 18 47.36 -7.30 45.20
C ASN A 18 48.24 -8.20 46.09
N ILE A 19 49.35 -8.74 45.56
CA ILE A 19 50.23 -9.65 46.31
C ILE A 19 51.27 -8.90 47.17
N LYS A 20 51.42 -9.34 48.44
CA LYS A 20 52.45 -8.86 49.36
C LYS A 20 53.86 -9.24 48.87
N ALA A 21 54.82 -8.32 48.97
CA ALA A 21 56.19 -8.51 48.47
C ALA A 21 56.91 -9.78 48.99
N LYS A 22 56.57 -10.26 50.20
CA LYS A 22 57.13 -11.49 50.77
C LYS A 22 56.67 -12.75 50.02
N ASP A 23 55.44 -12.78 49.52
CA ASP A 23 54.87 -13.93 48.82
C ASP A 23 55.29 -13.96 47.34
N LEU A 24 55.50 -12.79 46.74
CA LEU A 24 56.02 -12.64 45.38
C LEU A 24 57.42 -13.26 45.22
N LYS A 25 58.29 -13.10 46.22
CA LYS A 25 59.63 -13.73 46.24
C LYS A 25 59.54 -15.27 46.36
N LYS A 26 58.57 -15.80 47.13
CA LYS A 26 58.36 -17.25 47.25
C LYS A 26 57.88 -17.86 45.93
N ILE A 27 56.98 -17.17 45.22
CA ILE A 27 56.45 -17.62 43.92
C ILE A 27 57.54 -17.60 42.85
N LEU A 28 58.37 -16.55 42.81
CA LEU A 28 59.54 -16.51 41.93
C LEU A 28 60.51 -17.67 42.21
N MET A 29 60.81 -17.96 43.49
CA MET A 29 61.67 -19.11 43.83
C MET A 29 61.05 -20.45 43.40
N LYS A 30 59.72 -20.62 43.49
CA LYS A 30 59.04 -21.81 42.98
C LYS A 30 59.14 -21.93 41.46
N LEU A 31 58.92 -20.85 40.72
CA LEU A 31 58.98 -20.84 39.25
C LEU A 31 60.40 -21.05 38.73
N LEU A 32 61.40 -20.43 39.35
CA LEU A 32 62.81 -20.66 39.01
C LEU A 32 63.27 -22.09 39.36
N LYS A 33 62.73 -22.70 40.42
CA LYS A 33 62.98 -24.11 40.73
C LYS A 33 62.32 -25.05 39.72
N LYS A 34 61.14 -24.70 39.21
CA LYS A 34 60.42 -25.45 38.16
C LYS A 34 61.16 -25.38 36.82
N TYR A 35 61.70 -24.22 36.46
CA TYR A 35 62.46 -24.00 35.24
C TYR A 35 63.99 -24.01 35.48
N ASN A 36 64.49 -25.08 36.13
CA ASN A 36 65.92 -25.22 36.45
C ASN A 36 66.69 -25.92 35.31
N THR A 37 67.60 -25.19 34.66
CA THR A 37 68.33 -25.61 33.45
C THR A 37 69.40 -26.69 33.69
N LYS A 38 69.70 -27.04 34.94
CA LYS A 38 70.69 -28.08 35.29
C LYS A 38 70.15 -29.52 35.30
N LYS A 39 68.83 -29.75 35.12
CA LYS A 39 68.18 -31.08 35.21
C LYS A 39 67.44 -31.52 33.93
N VAL A 40 67.74 -30.94 32.77
CA VAL A 40 66.99 -31.16 31.52
C VAL A 40 67.93 -31.44 30.33
N SER A 41 67.48 -32.25 29.36
CA SER A 41 68.18 -32.58 28.11
C SER A 41 68.48 -31.34 27.26
N ASP A 42 69.53 -31.39 26.44
CA ASP A 42 70.12 -30.22 25.77
C ASP A 42 69.13 -29.44 24.88
N GLU A 43 68.16 -30.10 24.28
CA GLU A 43 67.18 -29.49 23.36
C GLU A 43 66.15 -28.56 24.03
N LYS A 44 65.88 -28.71 25.33
CA LYS A 44 64.90 -27.86 26.06
C LYS A 44 65.57 -26.78 26.91
N LYS A 45 66.90 -26.70 26.89
CA LYS A 45 67.65 -25.71 27.69
C LYS A 45 67.38 -24.28 27.22
N GLU A 46 67.38 -24.04 25.91
CA GLU A 46 67.17 -22.68 25.36
C GLU A 46 65.77 -22.12 25.66
N GLU A 47 64.73 -22.96 25.61
CA GLU A 47 63.36 -22.54 25.92
C GLU A 47 63.21 -22.18 27.41
N TYR A 48 63.87 -22.93 28.29
CA TYR A 48 63.86 -22.69 29.73
C TYR A 48 64.65 -21.43 30.09
N GLU A 49 65.73 -21.12 29.37
CA GLU A 49 66.48 -19.87 29.53
C GLU A 49 65.65 -18.65 29.11
N LYS A 50 64.96 -18.71 27.97
CA LYS A 50 64.05 -17.64 27.52
C LYS A 50 62.94 -17.39 28.53
N LYS A 51 62.28 -18.45 29.02
CA LYS A 51 61.26 -18.35 30.07
C LYS A 51 61.82 -17.78 31.38
N LYS A 52 63.05 -18.13 31.76
CA LYS A 52 63.72 -17.58 32.95
C LYS A 52 64.00 -16.09 32.81
N ILE A 53 64.42 -15.63 31.62
CA ILE A 53 64.63 -14.21 31.32
C ILE A 53 63.30 -13.45 31.39
N GLU A 54 62.23 -14.01 30.82
CA GLU A 54 60.88 -13.42 30.88
C GLU A 54 60.34 -13.32 32.31
N ILE A 55 60.52 -14.37 33.12
CA ILE A 55 60.13 -14.39 34.54
C ILE A 55 60.88 -13.31 35.33
N ASN A 56 62.19 -13.15 35.10
CA ASN A 56 62.98 -12.11 35.78
C ASN A 56 62.55 -10.71 35.35
N LYS A 57 62.31 -10.49 34.05
CA LYS A 57 61.80 -9.21 33.53
C LYS A 57 60.42 -8.86 34.11
N ALA A 58 59.52 -9.84 34.18
CA ALA A 58 58.20 -9.67 34.78
C ALA A 58 58.30 -9.31 36.28
N TYR A 59 59.21 -9.96 37.01
CA TYR A 59 59.45 -9.66 38.43
C TYR A 59 59.99 -8.26 38.65
N ASP A 60 60.93 -7.80 37.81
CA ASP A 60 61.52 -6.46 37.94
C ASP A 60 60.51 -5.33 37.66
N ILE A 61 59.52 -5.59 36.80
CA ILE A 61 58.42 -4.65 36.53
C ILE A 61 57.47 -4.57 37.72
N ILE A 62 57.04 -5.71 38.29
CA ILE A 62 56.10 -5.71 39.42
C ILE A 62 56.76 -5.22 40.72
N LYS A 63 58.05 -5.53 40.94
CA LYS A 63 58.77 -5.11 42.15
C LYS A 63 58.90 -3.58 42.25
N ASN A 64 59.02 -2.88 41.12
CA ASN A 64 59.15 -1.43 41.08
C ASN A 64 57.79 -0.77 40.85
N LYS A 65 57.21 -0.17 41.89
CA LYS A 65 55.88 0.47 41.85
C LYS A 65 55.73 1.47 40.68
N ASP A 66 56.76 2.27 40.40
CA ASP A 66 56.69 3.29 39.34
C ASP A 66 56.66 2.68 37.93
N LYS A 67 57.40 1.58 37.71
CA LYS A 67 57.39 0.85 36.43
C LYS A 67 56.10 0.07 36.22
N PHE A 68 55.51 -0.44 37.30
CA PHE A 68 54.21 -1.11 37.23
C PHE A 68 53.09 -0.12 36.87
N ASN A 69 53.10 1.06 37.48
CA ASN A 69 52.13 2.12 37.17
C ASN A 69 52.29 2.67 35.75
N SER A 70 53.52 2.82 35.25
CA SER A 70 53.73 3.25 33.86
C SER A 70 53.25 2.21 32.85
N TRP A 71 53.45 0.92 33.13
CA TRP A 71 52.91 -0.17 32.30
C TRP A 71 51.36 -0.13 32.26
N LEU A 72 50.68 -0.02 33.41
CA LEU A 72 49.22 0.12 33.49
C LEU A 72 48.69 1.34 32.69
N ASN A 73 49.41 2.46 32.74
CA ASN A 73 49.04 3.69 32.03
C ASN A 73 49.30 3.65 30.51
N THR A 74 50.09 2.68 30.04
CA THR A 74 50.41 2.54 28.61
C THR A 74 49.37 1.67 27.89
N GLU A 75 48.83 0.63 28.54
CA GLU A 75 47.70 -0.14 27.99
C GLU A 75 46.42 0.70 27.87
N SER A 76 46.15 1.60 28.83
CA SER A 76 44.94 2.44 28.82
C SER A 76 44.90 3.50 27.70
N LYS A 77 46.01 3.75 26.99
CA LYS A 77 46.06 4.65 25.82
C LYS A 77 46.07 3.94 24.46
N VAL A 78 46.05 2.61 24.44
CA VAL A 78 45.89 1.81 23.22
C VAL A 78 44.40 1.52 23.03
N GLY A 79 43.64 2.49 22.49
CA GLY A 79 42.20 2.30 22.38
C GLY A 79 41.41 3.20 21.43
N GLU A 80 41.95 4.30 20.89
CA GLU A 80 41.25 5.07 19.86
C GLU A 80 42.03 5.02 18.55
N ILE A 81 42.06 3.82 17.95
CA ILE A 81 42.49 3.67 16.56
C ILE A 81 41.29 4.04 15.69
N MET A 82 41.31 5.25 15.13
CA MET A 82 40.33 5.64 14.12
C MET A 82 40.60 4.82 12.85
N ALA A 83 39.71 3.88 12.53
CA ALA A 83 39.85 2.98 11.38
C ALA A 83 39.53 3.68 10.04
N ILE A 84 40.12 4.85 9.79
CA ILE A 84 40.04 5.54 8.50
C ILE A 84 41.22 5.05 7.65
N PRO A 85 41.00 4.60 6.40
CA PRO A 85 42.09 4.20 5.52
C PRO A 85 43.10 5.34 5.32
N ASP A 86 44.40 5.04 5.44
CA ASP A 86 45.49 6.00 5.23
C ASP A 86 45.43 6.72 3.88
N ALA A 87 44.83 6.09 2.86
CA ALA A 87 44.65 6.67 1.53
C ALA A 87 43.77 7.94 1.54
N VAL A 88 42.75 7.98 2.40
CA VAL A 88 41.84 9.14 2.53
C VAL A 88 42.55 10.28 3.24
N LEU A 89 43.34 9.97 4.26
CA LEU A 89 44.14 10.95 5.02
C LEU A 89 45.27 11.54 4.17
N LYS A 90 45.94 10.72 3.37
CA LYS A 90 47.01 11.18 2.45
C LYS A 90 46.48 12.13 1.38
N ASN A 91 45.24 11.93 0.92
CA ASN A 91 44.56 12.77 -0.05
C ASN A 91 43.49 13.66 0.61
N SER A 92 43.78 14.22 1.78
CA SER A 92 42.81 14.97 2.59
C SER A 92 42.18 16.15 1.85
N SER A 93 42.98 16.96 1.14
CA SER A 93 42.47 18.11 0.37
C SER A 93 41.50 17.69 -0.74
N LEU A 94 41.80 16.61 -1.45
CA LEU A 94 40.94 16.08 -2.51
C LEU A 94 39.66 15.47 -1.92
N SER A 95 39.77 14.73 -0.83
CA SER A 95 38.61 14.20 -0.08
C SER A 95 37.71 15.32 0.44
N PHE A 96 38.29 16.43 0.90
CA PHE A 96 37.55 17.61 1.34
C PHE A 96 36.84 18.33 0.18
N ILE A 97 37.49 18.46 -0.99
CA ILE A 97 36.86 19.02 -2.19
C ILE A 97 35.66 18.15 -2.62
N PHE A 98 35.81 16.82 -2.63
CA PHE A 98 34.69 15.92 -2.92
C PHE A 98 33.56 16.05 -1.91
N TYR A 99 33.88 16.14 -0.62
CA TYR A 99 32.90 16.39 0.43
C TYR A 99 32.12 17.70 0.19
N CYS A 100 32.82 18.79 -0.13
CA CYS A 100 32.23 20.07 -0.45
C CYS A 100 31.38 20.04 -1.73
N LEU A 101 31.80 19.30 -2.77
CA LEU A 101 30.99 19.12 -3.98
C LEU A 101 29.72 18.32 -3.72
N ILE A 102 29.81 17.24 -2.94
CA ILE A 102 28.66 16.41 -2.60
C ILE A 102 27.64 17.20 -1.78
N LEU A 103 28.09 17.91 -0.73
CA LEU A 103 27.18 18.66 0.14
C LEU A 103 26.75 20.01 -0.41
N GLY A 104 27.63 20.69 -1.15
CA GLY A 104 27.36 22.04 -1.67
C GLY A 104 26.62 22.03 -3.00
N MET A 105 26.80 21.00 -3.83
CA MET A 105 26.22 20.95 -5.18
C MET A 105 25.31 19.75 -5.39
N CYS A 106 25.76 18.53 -5.12
CA CYS A 106 24.96 17.34 -5.40
C CYS A 106 23.70 17.27 -4.52
N LEU A 107 23.84 17.49 -3.21
CA LEU A 107 22.74 17.37 -2.28
C LEU A 107 21.67 18.47 -2.47
N PRO A 108 22.01 19.76 -2.61
CA PRO A 108 21.04 20.81 -2.89
C PRO A 108 20.35 20.62 -4.25
N ASN A 109 21.10 20.24 -5.30
CA ASN A 109 20.51 19.99 -6.62
C ASN A 109 19.57 18.79 -6.57
N PHE A 110 19.97 17.68 -5.96
CA PHE A 110 19.11 16.51 -5.80
C PHE A 110 17.84 16.83 -5.01
N ALA A 111 17.98 17.55 -3.88
CA ALA A 111 16.85 17.99 -3.08
C ALA A 111 15.91 18.91 -3.88
N TYR A 112 16.47 19.86 -4.64
CA TYR A 112 15.70 20.77 -5.49
C TYR A 112 14.97 20.02 -6.61
N PHE A 113 15.63 19.12 -7.34
CA PHE A 113 14.99 18.32 -8.40
C PHE A 113 13.89 17.42 -7.84
N LYS A 114 14.14 16.76 -6.69
CA LYS A 114 13.14 15.93 -6.03
C LYS A 114 11.96 16.76 -5.54
N TRP A 115 12.21 17.90 -4.89
CA TRP A 115 11.17 18.82 -4.45
C TRP A 115 10.37 19.37 -5.62
N LYS A 116 11.02 19.85 -6.70
CA LYS A 116 10.36 20.36 -7.89
C LYS A 116 9.44 19.32 -8.53
N ASN A 117 9.87 18.06 -8.59
CA ASN A 117 9.07 16.96 -9.14
C ASN A 117 7.91 16.54 -8.23
N MET A 118 8.02 16.74 -6.91
CA MET A 118 6.97 16.39 -5.93
C MET A 118 6.02 17.54 -5.62
N LYS A 119 6.48 18.79 -5.72
CA LYS A 119 5.72 20.00 -5.37
C LYS A 119 4.39 20.08 -6.09
N ASN A 120 4.36 19.65 -7.34
CA ASN A 120 3.19 19.78 -8.19
C ASN A 120 2.28 18.54 -8.18
N LYS A 121 2.59 17.53 -7.36
CA LYS A 121 1.87 16.25 -7.35
C LYS A 121 1.13 16.02 -6.03
N ASN A 122 -0.05 15.41 -6.14
CA ASN A 122 -0.84 14.97 -4.99
C ASN A 122 -0.30 13.65 -4.40
N VAL A 123 -0.96 13.17 -3.34
CA VAL A 123 -0.64 11.88 -2.67
C VAL A 123 -0.67 10.68 -3.63
N HIS A 124 -1.51 10.73 -4.66
CA HIS A 124 -1.62 9.68 -5.70
C HIS A 124 -0.63 9.86 -6.87
N GLY A 125 0.17 10.92 -6.86
CA GLY A 125 1.14 11.25 -7.91
C GLY A 125 0.54 11.90 -9.16
N VAL A 126 -0.66 12.49 -9.06
CA VAL A 126 -1.38 13.26 -10.09
C VAL A 126 -1.06 14.75 -9.93
N ASP A 127 -0.91 15.47 -11.04
CA ASP A 127 -0.58 16.90 -11.02
C ASP A 127 -1.75 17.76 -10.47
N PHE A 128 -1.42 18.84 -9.76
CA PHE A 128 -2.44 19.76 -9.21
C PHE A 128 -3.30 20.43 -10.29
N ASP A 129 -2.73 20.75 -11.45
CA ASP A 129 -3.49 21.31 -12.59
C ASP A 129 -4.60 20.35 -13.02
N THR A 130 -4.31 19.05 -13.07
CA THR A 130 -5.31 18.01 -13.35
C THR A 130 -6.38 17.96 -12.27
N MET A 131 -5.98 18.07 -11.01
CA MET A 131 -6.92 18.08 -9.88
C MET A 131 -7.84 19.30 -9.90
N GLU A 132 -7.34 20.47 -10.30
CA GLU A 132 -8.14 21.68 -10.50
C GLU A 132 -9.18 21.49 -11.60
N VAL A 133 -8.78 20.90 -12.74
CA VAL A 133 -9.70 20.53 -13.83
C VAL A 133 -10.80 19.61 -13.31
N PHE A 134 -10.44 18.60 -12.50
CA PHE A 134 -11.43 17.72 -11.87
C PHE A 134 -12.38 18.51 -10.98
N MET A 135 -11.85 19.26 -10.01
CA MET A 135 -12.66 20.04 -9.07
C MET A 135 -13.63 21.01 -9.76
N ASN A 136 -13.19 21.66 -10.85
CA ASN A 136 -14.01 22.57 -11.64
C ASN A 136 -15.06 21.85 -12.49
N PHE A 137 -14.78 20.60 -12.90
CA PHE A 137 -15.75 19.80 -13.63
C PHE A 137 -16.87 19.27 -12.74
N PHE A 138 -16.56 18.95 -11.47
CA PHE A 138 -17.50 18.49 -10.45
C PHE A 138 -18.47 19.61 -9.98
N ASN A 139 -19.28 20.12 -10.90
CA ASN A 139 -20.35 21.10 -10.65
C ASN A 139 -21.71 20.42 -10.42
N GLU A 140 -22.67 21.16 -9.88
CA GLU A 140 -24.02 20.64 -9.59
C GLU A 140 -24.74 20.11 -10.84
N ASP A 141 -24.42 20.63 -12.02
CA ASP A 141 -25.03 20.19 -13.29
C ASP A 141 -24.71 18.74 -13.65
N LEU A 142 -23.62 18.17 -13.13
CA LEU A 142 -23.33 16.74 -13.29
C LEU A 142 -24.34 15.85 -12.54
N ARG A 143 -24.96 16.34 -11.46
CA ARG A 143 -25.96 15.57 -10.70
C ARG A 143 -27.23 15.31 -11.51
N LYS A 144 -27.51 16.15 -12.52
CA LYS A 144 -28.71 16.05 -13.35
C LYS A 144 -28.51 15.17 -14.58
N LYS A 145 -27.28 14.74 -14.87
CA LYS A 145 -27.00 13.91 -16.05
C LYS A 145 -27.34 12.45 -15.80
N ASN A 146 -27.89 11.80 -16.81
CA ASN A 146 -28.08 10.34 -16.79
C ASN A 146 -26.73 9.61 -16.64
N ASN A 147 -26.73 8.45 -15.99
CA ASN A 147 -25.52 7.65 -15.71
C ASN A 147 -24.66 7.40 -16.96
N PHE A 148 -25.28 7.06 -18.09
CA PHE A 148 -24.58 6.84 -19.36
C PHE A 148 -23.82 8.10 -19.84
N VAL A 149 -24.48 9.25 -19.81
CA VAL A 149 -23.88 10.53 -20.22
C VAL A 149 -22.77 10.93 -19.25
N LEU A 150 -22.96 10.64 -17.96
CA LEU A 150 -21.97 10.90 -16.92
C LEU A 150 -20.71 10.06 -17.13
N ILE A 151 -20.80 8.76 -17.38
CA ILE A 151 -19.62 7.91 -17.63
C ILE A 151 -18.82 8.41 -18.85
N ARG A 152 -19.49 8.74 -19.97
CA ARG A 152 -18.80 9.30 -21.15
C ARG A 152 -18.14 10.65 -20.85
N SER A 153 -18.81 11.47 -20.03
CA SER A 153 -18.27 12.75 -19.55
C SER A 153 -17.02 12.54 -18.67
N LEU A 154 -17.01 11.51 -17.81
CA LEU A 154 -15.86 11.15 -16.97
C LEU A 154 -14.69 10.63 -17.82
N ILE A 155 -14.96 9.81 -18.84
CA ILE A 155 -13.93 9.34 -19.80
C ILE A 155 -13.32 10.54 -20.55
N TYR A 156 -14.15 11.48 -20.99
CA TYR A 156 -13.68 12.70 -21.63
C TYR A 156 -12.82 13.52 -20.67
N LEU A 157 -13.24 13.68 -19.41
CA LEU A 157 -12.47 14.39 -18.40
C LEU A 157 -11.10 13.74 -18.12
N LEU A 158 -11.04 12.41 -18.05
CA LEU A 158 -9.77 11.69 -17.93
C LEU A 158 -8.82 12.06 -19.06
N SER A 159 -9.32 12.14 -20.31
CA SER A 159 -8.48 12.49 -21.46
C SER A 159 -7.96 13.93 -21.46
N GLN A 160 -8.59 14.82 -20.68
CA GLN A 160 -8.14 16.21 -20.49
C GLN A 160 -7.06 16.34 -19.40
N SER A 161 -6.74 15.26 -18.69
CA SER A 161 -5.69 15.28 -17.69
C SER A 161 -4.34 15.62 -18.33
N LYS A 162 -3.51 16.39 -17.62
CA LYS A 162 -2.20 16.82 -18.10
C LYS A 162 -1.31 15.63 -18.44
N GLU A 163 -1.39 14.58 -17.64
CA GLU A 163 -0.58 13.36 -17.77
C GLU A 163 -0.91 12.58 -19.04
N LEU A 164 -2.19 12.51 -19.41
CA LEU A 164 -2.61 11.87 -20.66
C LEU A 164 -2.46 12.80 -21.85
N SER A 165 -2.63 14.11 -21.66
CA SER A 165 -2.56 15.07 -22.75
C SER A 165 -1.16 15.36 -23.24
N GLN A 166 -0.18 15.30 -22.35
CA GLN A 166 1.22 15.59 -22.67
C GLN A 166 1.99 14.34 -23.09
N TYR A 167 1.39 13.15 -22.96
CA TYR A 167 2.03 11.90 -23.35
C TYR A 167 1.91 11.69 -24.87
N ASP A 168 3.05 11.45 -25.51
CA ASP A 168 3.14 11.26 -26.97
C ASP A 168 2.72 9.84 -27.37
N PHE A 169 1.41 9.62 -27.50
CA PHE A 169 0.87 8.37 -28.03
C PHE A 169 1.05 8.31 -29.56
N LYS A 170 1.67 7.23 -30.05
CA LYS A 170 1.94 7.08 -31.49
C LYS A 170 0.79 6.39 -32.22
N ASN A 171 0.44 6.91 -33.40
CA ASN A 171 -0.42 6.28 -34.41
C ASN A 171 -1.76 5.76 -33.86
N LEU A 172 -2.64 6.65 -33.38
CA LEU A 172 -3.97 6.29 -32.87
C LEU A 172 -5.15 6.86 -33.69
N GLU A 173 -4.89 7.63 -34.73
CA GLU A 173 -5.94 8.34 -35.48
C GLU A 173 -6.98 7.40 -36.11
N TYR A 174 -6.55 6.23 -36.60
CA TYR A 174 -7.42 5.21 -37.19
C TYR A 174 -8.30 4.46 -36.19
N VAL A 175 -8.08 4.62 -34.87
CA VAL A 175 -8.91 3.98 -33.84
C VAL A 175 -10.35 4.43 -33.96
N LYS A 176 -10.58 5.70 -34.33
CA LYS A 176 -11.93 6.24 -34.51
C LYS A 176 -12.69 5.45 -35.58
N ASP A 177 -12.08 5.32 -36.76
CA ASP A 177 -12.70 4.65 -37.91
C ASP A 177 -13.03 3.19 -37.62
N ILE A 178 -12.14 2.49 -36.90
CA ILE A 178 -12.38 1.10 -36.50
C ILE A 178 -13.57 1.00 -35.55
N VAL A 179 -13.66 1.86 -34.53
CA VAL A 179 -14.74 1.80 -33.54
C VAL A 179 -16.09 2.13 -34.19
N GLU A 180 -16.14 3.15 -35.04
CA GLU A 180 -17.37 3.54 -35.71
C GLU A 180 -17.85 2.46 -36.70
N HIS A 181 -16.92 1.81 -37.41
CA HIS A 181 -17.26 0.82 -38.42
C HIS A 181 -17.50 -0.60 -37.86
N GLU A 182 -16.73 -1.05 -36.87
CA GLU A 182 -16.85 -2.41 -36.31
C GLU A 182 -17.86 -2.50 -35.16
N TYR A 183 -18.02 -1.44 -34.37
CA TYR A 183 -18.88 -1.43 -33.19
C TYR A 183 -20.13 -0.57 -33.36
N GLY A 184 -20.23 0.21 -34.45
CA GLY A 184 -21.36 1.12 -34.68
C GLY A 184 -21.47 2.20 -33.62
N PHE A 185 -20.37 2.53 -32.93
CA PHE A 185 -20.36 3.43 -31.80
C PHE A 185 -19.83 4.81 -32.20
N PRO A 186 -20.67 5.86 -32.25
CA PRO A 186 -20.25 7.17 -32.73
C PRO A 186 -19.32 7.83 -31.71
N LEU A 187 -18.17 8.29 -32.20
CA LEU A 187 -17.17 9.02 -31.43
C LEU A 187 -17.18 10.51 -31.82
N PRO A 188 -16.73 11.41 -30.91
CA PRO A 188 -16.69 12.83 -31.24
C PRO A 188 -15.71 13.11 -32.41
N ASP A 189 -15.74 14.32 -32.96
CA ASP A 189 -14.84 14.71 -34.05
C ASP A 189 -13.38 14.84 -33.62
N LEU A 190 -12.47 14.34 -34.45
CA LEU A 190 -11.02 14.31 -34.18
C LEU A 190 -10.44 15.69 -33.84
N LYS A 191 -11.00 16.77 -34.39
CA LYS A 191 -10.55 18.16 -34.15
C LYS A 191 -10.61 18.58 -32.68
N ASN A 192 -11.50 17.96 -31.91
CA ASN A 192 -11.73 18.29 -30.49
C ASN A 192 -11.19 17.22 -29.54
N ILE A 193 -10.54 16.17 -30.07
CA ILE A 193 -10.16 14.99 -29.32
C ILE A 193 -8.65 14.91 -29.18
N ASN A 194 -8.22 14.69 -27.95
CA ASN A 194 -6.83 14.41 -27.63
C ASN A 194 -6.47 12.94 -27.94
N LEU A 195 -5.22 12.66 -28.33
CA LEU A 195 -4.69 11.31 -28.50
C LEU A 195 -4.87 10.45 -27.23
N GLY A 196 -4.82 11.06 -26.04
CA GLY A 196 -5.12 10.38 -24.78
C GLY A 196 -6.53 9.79 -24.71
N TYR A 197 -7.52 10.45 -25.32
CA TYR A 197 -8.89 9.91 -25.42
C TYR A 197 -8.93 8.67 -26.32
N LEU A 198 -8.29 8.75 -27.49
CA LEU A 198 -8.20 7.61 -28.41
C LEU A 198 -7.46 6.43 -27.78
N ALA A 199 -6.46 6.69 -26.94
CA ALA A 199 -5.76 5.65 -26.18
C ALA A 199 -6.70 4.93 -25.20
N ILE A 200 -7.52 5.70 -24.45
CA ILE A 200 -8.56 5.15 -23.56
C ILE A 200 -9.56 4.30 -24.36
N ILE A 201 -10.08 4.83 -25.47
CA ILE A 201 -11.04 4.12 -26.32
C ILE A 201 -10.43 2.83 -26.88
N ASN A 202 -9.19 2.86 -27.38
CA ASN A 202 -8.49 1.66 -27.84
C ASN A 202 -8.41 0.57 -26.75
N HIS A 203 -8.21 0.97 -25.49
CA HIS A 203 -8.20 0.04 -24.35
C HIS A 203 -9.60 -0.52 -24.05
N LEU A 204 -10.62 0.34 -23.93
CA LEU A 204 -12.00 -0.05 -23.59
C LEU A 204 -12.65 -0.95 -24.65
N PHE A 205 -12.30 -0.77 -25.93
CA PHE A 205 -12.78 -1.59 -27.04
C PHE A 205 -11.90 -2.83 -27.34
N ARG A 206 -10.79 -3.02 -26.62
CA ARG A 206 -9.85 -4.15 -26.77
C ARG A 206 -9.21 -4.28 -28.17
N LEU A 207 -8.91 -3.17 -28.83
CA LEU A 207 -8.39 -3.17 -30.21
C LEU A 207 -6.90 -3.57 -30.31
N ASN A 208 -6.18 -3.59 -29.18
CA ASN A 208 -4.77 -4.00 -29.07
C ASN A 208 -3.80 -3.26 -30.02
N LYS A 209 -4.07 -1.99 -30.31
CA LYS A 209 -3.25 -1.17 -31.23
C LYS A 209 -2.14 -0.36 -30.57
N LEU A 210 -2.20 -0.21 -29.25
CA LEU A 210 -1.16 0.46 -28.45
C LEU A 210 0.05 -0.46 -28.25
N ASN A 211 1.24 0.15 -28.19
CA ASN A 211 2.44 -0.57 -27.74
C ASN A 211 2.27 -1.01 -26.28
N LYS A 212 2.92 -2.11 -25.90
CA LYS A 212 2.87 -2.64 -24.51
C LYS A 212 3.30 -1.62 -23.45
N LYS A 213 4.28 -0.77 -23.76
CA LYS A 213 4.76 0.28 -22.84
C LYS A 213 3.71 1.38 -22.65
N ASP A 214 3.15 1.87 -23.74
CA ASP A 214 2.16 2.94 -23.74
C ASP A 214 0.84 2.46 -23.09
N HIS A 215 0.46 1.21 -23.35
CA HIS A 215 -0.69 0.56 -22.71
C HIS A 215 -0.50 0.38 -21.20
N LYS A 216 0.69 -0.06 -20.75
CA LYS A 216 1.02 -0.13 -19.33
C LYS A 216 1.00 1.25 -18.65
N TYR A 217 1.55 2.26 -19.32
CA TYR A 217 1.51 3.64 -18.84
C TYR A 217 0.07 4.14 -18.69
N LEU A 218 -0.74 4.00 -19.75
CA LEU A 218 -2.16 4.37 -19.80
C LEU A 218 -2.94 3.77 -18.62
N ILE A 219 -2.85 2.46 -18.43
CA ILE A 219 -3.56 1.78 -17.33
C ILE A 219 -3.13 2.34 -15.97
N SER A 220 -1.82 2.45 -15.74
CA SER A 220 -1.28 2.90 -14.46
C SER A 220 -1.71 4.33 -14.10
N ILE A 221 -1.78 5.22 -15.11
CA ILE A 221 -2.18 6.61 -14.90
C ILE A 221 -3.70 6.73 -14.76
N CYS A 222 -4.49 6.01 -15.58
CA CYS A 222 -5.94 6.01 -15.47
C CYS A 222 -6.42 5.56 -14.08
N PHE A 223 -5.82 4.52 -13.48
CA PHE A 223 -6.18 4.13 -12.12
C PHE A 223 -5.90 5.24 -11.10
N LYS A 224 -4.73 5.89 -11.15
CA LYS A 224 -4.37 7.01 -10.27
C LYS A 224 -5.31 8.21 -10.43
N LEU A 225 -5.69 8.51 -11.67
CA LEU A 225 -6.63 9.58 -12.00
C LEU A 225 -8.03 9.27 -11.48
N ILE A 226 -8.54 8.05 -11.72
CA ILE A 226 -9.84 7.60 -11.22
C ILE A 226 -9.87 7.64 -9.69
N ASP A 227 -8.83 7.16 -9.01
CA ASP A 227 -8.75 7.22 -7.55
C ASP A 227 -8.73 8.67 -7.06
N SER A 228 -7.98 9.56 -7.70
CA SER A 228 -8.01 11.00 -7.38
C SER A 228 -9.41 11.61 -7.58
N MET A 229 -10.11 11.24 -8.64
CA MET A 229 -11.50 11.68 -8.87
C MET A 229 -12.47 11.16 -7.81
N LYS A 230 -12.27 9.96 -7.27
CA LYS A 230 -13.09 9.46 -6.15
C LYS A 230 -12.90 10.29 -4.90
N TYR A 231 -11.67 10.69 -4.57
CA TYR A 231 -11.43 11.60 -3.44
C TYR A 231 -12.15 12.94 -3.63
N VAL A 232 -12.16 13.49 -4.85
CA VAL A 232 -12.96 14.69 -5.16
C VAL A 232 -14.45 14.43 -4.93
N ALA A 233 -14.98 13.34 -5.47
CA ALA A 233 -16.39 13.00 -5.35
C ALA A 233 -16.80 12.79 -3.88
N ILE A 234 -15.95 12.15 -3.07
CA ILE A 234 -16.16 11.95 -1.63
C ILE A 234 -16.15 13.31 -0.91
N SER A 235 -15.16 14.16 -1.18
CA SER A 235 -15.04 15.49 -0.56
C SER A 235 -16.25 16.38 -0.85
N LYS A 236 -16.81 16.28 -2.07
CA LYS A 236 -18.00 17.02 -2.49
C LYS A 236 -19.32 16.34 -2.10
N GLY A 237 -19.30 15.09 -1.64
CA GLY A 237 -20.49 14.31 -1.29
C GLY A 237 -21.33 13.84 -2.48
N TYR A 238 -20.72 13.64 -3.66
CA TYR A 238 -21.42 13.26 -4.89
C TYR A 238 -21.48 11.74 -5.07
N ILE A 239 -22.52 11.13 -4.52
CA ILE A 239 -22.70 9.68 -4.46
C ILE A 239 -22.84 9.05 -5.85
N ASP A 240 -23.66 9.62 -6.73
CA ASP A 240 -23.89 9.03 -8.05
C ASP A 240 -22.63 9.08 -8.92
N THR A 241 -21.85 10.17 -8.80
CA THR A 241 -20.57 10.25 -9.49
C THR A 241 -19.54 9.29 -8.88
N LEU A 242 -19.55 9.12 -7.55
CA LEU A 242 -18.70 8.12 -6.90
C LEU A 242 -19.02 6.70 -7.39
N LYS A 243 -20.30 6.32 -7.47
CA LYS A 243 -20.72 5.02 -8.03
C LYS A 243 -20.26 4.84 -9.47
N ASN A 244 -20.48 5.85 -10.30
CA ASN A 244 -20.04 5.80 -11.70
C ASN A 244 -18.52 5.75 -11.84
N LEU A 245 -17.74 6.29 -10.90
CA LEU A 245 -16.28 6.15 -10.87
C LEU A 245 -15.82 4.73 -10.52
N PHE A 246 -16.53 4.02 -9.62
CA PHE A 246 -16.27 2.59 -9.38
C PHE A 246 -16.60 1.74 -10.62
N LYS A 247 -17.74 2.01 -11.27
CA LYS A 247 -18.09 1.38 -12.54
C LYS A 247 -17.04 1.65 -13.62
N LEU A 248 -16.59 2.89 -13.75
CA LEU A 248 -15.53 3.26 -14.68
C LEU A 248 -14.23 2.53 -14.38
N GLN A 249 -13.85 2.40 -13.10
CA GLN A 249 -12.70 1.60 -12.72
C GLN A 249 -12.84 0.13 -13.15
N ALA A 250 -14.02 -0.47 -12.97
CA ALA A 250 -14.29 -1.84 -13.38
C ALA A 250 -14.27 -1.99 -14.90
N MET A 251 -14.79 -1.01 -15.63
CA MET A 251 -14.71 -0.91 -17.09
C MET A 251 -13.26 -0.89 -17.59
N PHE A 252 -12.36 -0.12 -16.96
CA PHE A 252 -10.93 -0.17 -17.28
C PHE A 252 -10.33 -1.53 -16.89
N THR A 253 -10.61 -2.02 -15.69
CA THR A 253 -10.08 -3.32 -15.22
C THR A 253 -10.41 -4.47 -16.16
N GLN A 254 -11.65 -4.52 -16.65
CA GLN A 254 -12.13 -5.56 -17.56
C GLN A 254 -11.96 -5.22 -19.05
N GLY A 255 -11.60 -3.97 -19.39
CA GLY A 255 -11.58 -3.46 -20.76
C GLY A 255 -12.95 -3.56 -21.43
N ILE A 256 -13.95 -2.88 -20.88
CA ILE A 256 -15.34 -2.88 -21.37
C ILE A 256 -15.77 -1.42 -21.56
N PHE A 257 -16.28 -1.09 -22.75
CA PHE A 257 -16.62 0.28 -23.11
C PHE A 257 -17.95 0.79 -22.53
N ASP A 258 -18.84 -0.10 -22.09
CA ASP A 258 -20.13 0.24 -21.49
C ASP A 258 -20.63 -0.86 -20.52
N GLU A 259 -21.21 -0.45 -19.40
CA GLU A 259 -21.74 -1.31 -18.33
C GLU A 259 -22.75 -2.32 -18.86
N GLU A 260 -23.56 -1.95 -19.85
CA GLU A 260 -24.58 -2.86 -20.39
C GLU A 260 -24.00 -4.12 -21.05
N TYR A 261 -22.70 -4.15 -21.33
CA TYR A 261 -21.98 -5.28 -21.90
C TYR A 261 -21.09 -5.98 -20.87
N TYR A 262 -21.48 -5.96 -19.59
CA TYR A 262 -20.73 -6.60 -18.49
C TYR A 262 -20.34 -8.06 -18.77
N MET A 263 -21.13 -8.80 -19.57
CA MET A 263 -20.82 -10.19 -19.97
C MET A 263 -19.48 -10.33 -20.71
N LEU A 264 -18.95 -9.26 -21.30
CA LEU A 264 -17.63 -9.24 -21.93
C LEU A 264 -16.48 -9.49 -20.93
N GLN A 265 -16.73 -9.39 -19.62
CA GLN A 265 -15.74 -9.73 -18.58
C GLN A 265 -15.40 -11.22 -18.56
N PHE A 266 -16.27 -12.08 -19.10
CA PHE A 266 -16.04 -13.52 -19.16
C PHE A 266 -15.24 -13.90 -20.41
N PRO A 267 -14.37 -14.92 -20.33
CA PRO A 267 -13.56 -15.35 -21.46
C PRO A 267 -14.44 -15.92 -22.59
N TYR A 268 -13.95 -15.81 -23.83
CA TYR A 268 -14.61 -16.29 -25.06
C TYR A 268 -15.97 -15.64 -25.40
N VAL A 269 -16.37 -14.59 -24.69
CA VAL A 269 -17.56 -13.81 -25.03
C VAL A 269 -17.19 -12.71 -26.01
N GLU A 270 -17.86 -12.70 -27.17
CA GLU A 270 -17.65 -11.72 -28.23
C GLU A 270 -18.76 -10.66 -28.25
N PHE A 271 -18.38 -9.41 -28.50
CA PHE A 271 -19.32 -8.29 -28.59
C PHE A 271 -20.42 -8.52 -29.63
N LYS A 272 -20.06 -9.00 -30.83
CA LYS A 272 -21.00 -9.21 -31.94
C LYS A 272 -22.17 -10.11 -31.54
N LYS A 273 -21.92 -11.15 -30.74
CA LYS A 273 -22.95 -12.08 -30.27
C LYS A 273 -23.89 -11.42 -29.27
N ILE A 274 -23.35 -10.66 -28.31
CA ILE A 274 -24.16 -9.91 -27.35
C ILE A 274 -25.04 -8.90 -28.10
N PHE A 275 -24.46 -8.19 -29.08
CA PHE A 275 -25.17 -7.19 -29.86
C PHE A 275 -26.34 -7.79 -30.65
N LEU A 276 -26.13 -8.93 -31.32
CA LEU A 276 -27.20 -9.64 -32.05
C LEU A 276 -28.33 -10.10 -31.13
N LEU A 277 -28.00 -10.69 -29.97
CA LEU A 277 -29.01 -11.13 -28.99
C LEU A 277 -29.81 -9.95 -28.42
N LYS A 278 -29.17 -8.80 -28.18
CA LYS A 278 -29.87 -7.57 -27.77
C LYS A 278 -30.84 -7.10 -28.85
N MET A 279 -30.42 -7.09 -30.12
CA MET A 279 -31.30 -6.70 -31.23
C MET A 279 -32.50 -7.64 -31.39
N GLN A 280 -32.35 -8.91 -31.02
CA GLN A 280 -33.41 -9.91 -31.05
C GLN A 280 -34.28 -9.93 -29.76
N ASN A 281 -33.97 -9.07 -28.77
CA ASN A 281 -34.62 -9.06 -27.45
C ASN A 281 -34.56 -10.40 -26.70
N GLU A 282 -33.51 -11.19 -26.92
CA GLU A 282 -33.31 -12.47 -26.25
C GLU A 282 -32.60 -12.33 -24.90
N LYS A 283 -32.79 -13.33 -24.01
CA LYS A 283 -32.08 -13.37 -22.72
C LYS A 283 -30.59 -13.61 -22.95
N ILE A 284 -29.77 -12.70 -22.43
CA ILE A 284 -28.31 -12.78 -22.51
C ILE A 284 -27.78 -13.69 -21.39
N ASN A 285 -27.45 -14.93 -21.74
CA ASN A 285 -26.85 -15.92 -20.85
C ASN A 285 -25.60 -16.52 -21.49
N LEU A 286 -24.72 -17.12 -20.68
CA LEU A 286 -23.50 -17.78 -21.18
C LEU A 286 -23.81 -18.92 -22.15
N ASP A 287 -24.91 -19.64 -21.93
CA ASP A 287 -25.37 -20.72 -22.81
C ASP A 287 -25.63 -20.25 -24.25
N ASN A 288 -26.20 -19.07 -24.40
CA ASN A 288 -26.56 -18.50 -25.70
C ASN A 288 -25.34 -17.84 -26.39
N LEU A 289 -24.34 -17.43 -25.60
CA LEU A 289 -23.17 -16.70 -26.09
C LEU A 289 -22.04 -17.63 -26.56
N ILE A 290 -21.88 -18.80 -25.92
CA ILE A 290 -20.75 -19.71 -26.15
C ILE A 290 -21.28 -21.07 -26.60
N VAL A 291 -21.10 -21.37 -27.89
CA VAL A 291 -21.54 -22.63 -28.50
C VAL A 291 -20.69 -23.83 -28.06
N ASN A 292 -19.38 -23.62 -27.89
CA ASN A 292 -18.45 -24.70 -27.52
C ASN A 292 -18.52 -25.01 -26.02
N GLU A 293 -18.86 -26.25 -25.67
CA GLU A 293 -19.00 -26.72 -24.28
C GLU A 293 -17.75 -26.52 -23.43
N HIS A 294 -16.56 -26.78 -23.99
CA HIS A 294 -15.31 -26.61 -23.25
C HIS A 294 -15.03 -25.13 -22.92
N GLN A 295 -15.26 -24.23 -23.89
CA GLN A 295 -15.11 -22.79 -23.67
C GLN A 295 -16.15 -22.27 -22.66
N ARG A 296 -17.37 -22.82 -22.69
CA ARG A 296 -18.44 -22.50 -21.75
C ARG A 296 -18.07 -22.93 -20.33
N ALA A 297 -17.57 -24.15 -20.16
CA ALA A 297 -17.12 -24.65 -18.85
C ALA A 297 -16.02 -23.76 -18.25
N ILE A 298 -15.09 -23.24 -19.07
CA ILE A 298 -14.08 -22.26 -18.60
C ILE A 298 -14.74 -20.95 -18.15
N ALA A 299 -15.65 -20.39 -18.95
CA ALA A 299 -16.33 -19.15 -18.60
C ALA A 299 -17.19 -19.28 -17.32
N GLU A 300 -17.89 -20.40 -17.16
CA GLU A 300 -18.63 -20.72 -15.94
C GLU A 300 -17.72 -20.90 -14.72
N ASN A 301 -16.57 -21.56 -14.90
CA ASN A 301 -15.57 -21.70 -13.84
C ASN A 301 -15.07 -20.32 -13.38
N VAL A 302 -14.78 -19.40 -14.31
CA VAL A 302 -14.40 -18.01 -13.98
C VAL A 302 -15.53 -17.30 -13.23
N LYS A 303 -16.78 -17.41 -13.71
CA LYS A 303 -17.96 -16.82 -13.06
C LYS A 303 -18.16 -17.34 -11.64
N ASN A 304 -17.98 -18.64 -11.43
CA ASN A 304 -18.15 -19.30 -10.13
C ASN A 304 -17.01 -18.97 -9.16
N LYS A 305 -15.81 -18.73 -9.67
CA LYS A 305 -14.61 -18.34 -8.90
C LYS A 305 -14.52 -16.84 -8.63
N MET A 306 -15.39 -16.03 -9.23
CA MET A 306 -15.44 -14.59 -8.99
C MET A 306 -15.74 -14.33 -7.51
N PRO A 307 -14.99 -13.45 -6.84
CA PRO A 307 -15.22 -13.15 -5.45
C PRO A 307 -16.50 -12.32 -5.29
N LYS A 308 -17.36 -12.71 -4.34
CA LYS A 308 -18.59 -11.97 -4.00
C LYS A 308 -18.57 -11.61 -2.52
N ILE A 309 -19.18 -10.48 -2.18
CA ILE A 309 -19.43 -10.08 -0.79
C ILE A 309 -20.86 -10.42 -0.43
N LYS A 310 -21.03 -10.93 0.79
CA LYS A 310 -22.32 -11.05 1.45
C LYS A 310 -22.27 -10.24 2.74
N VAL A 311 -23.29 -9.43 2.98
CA VAL A 311 -23.49 -8.78 4.28
C VAL A 311 -24.18 -9.78 5.19
N GLU A 312 -23.55 -10.09 6.33
CA GLU A 312 -24.09 -11.01 7.33
C GLU A 312 -24.90 -10.24 8.38
N GLU A 313 -24.37 -9.10 8.82
CA GLU A 313 -25.01 -8.23 9.81
C GLU A 313 -24.87 -6.76 9.37
N PHE A 314 -25.99 -6.04 9.42
CA PHE A 314 -26.05 -4.60 9.24
C PHE A 314 -27.00 -4.02 10.29
N ILE A 315 -26.43 -3.58 11.40
CA ILE A 315 -27.17 -3.31 12.65
C ILE A 315 -26.77 -1.94 13.20
N ALA A 316 -27.76 -1.19 13.71
CA ALA A 316 -27.52 0.01 14.48
C ALA A 316 -27.37 -0.29 15.97
N VAL A 317 -26.34 0.28 16.58
CA VAL A 317 -26.01 0.20 18.01
C VAL A 317 -25.89 1.62 18.54
N VAL A 318 -26.34 1.86 19.77
CA VAL A 318 -26.16 3.14 20.46
C VAL A 318 -25.13 2.95 21.56
N LYS A 319 -24.09 3.79 21.55
CA LYS A 319 -23.19 3.93 22.70
C LYS A 319 -23.80 4.97 23.63
N ASN A 320 -24.05 4.59 24.88
CA ASN A 320 -24.51 5.53 25.90
C ASN A 320 -23.44 6.62 26.11
N THR A 321 -23.67 7.81 25.56
CA THR A 321 -22.93 9.02 25.94
C THR A 321 -23.63 9.67 27.13
N GLY A 322 -23.77 8.91 28.22
CA GLY A 322 -24.16 9.41 29.53
C GLY A 322 -22.94 9.33 30.45
N ASN A 323 -22.30 10.48 30.66
CA ASN A 323 -21.13 10.74 31.53
C ASN A 323 -19.77 10.26 30.99
N GLU A 324 -18.87 11.21 30.75
CA GLU A 324 -17.46 11.03 30.36
C GLU A 324 -16.57 10.48 31.50
N GLU A 325 -17.14 9.81 32.49
CA GLU A 325 -16.40 9.21 33.61
C GLU A 325 -16.94 7.80 33.87
N GLU A 326 -16.48 6.82 33.08
CA GLU A 326 -16.26 5.42 33.49
C GLU A 326 -15.78 4.63 32.26
N ASP A 327 -14.47 4.70 32.03
CA ASP A 327 -13.76 3.65 31.32
C ASP A 327 -14.05 2.30 32.00
N SER A 328 -14.24 1.26 31.19
CA SER A 328 -14.40 -0.16 31.55
C SER A 328 -15.82 -0.63 31.89
N ASN A 329 -16.67 -0.77 30.87
CA ASN A 329 -17.41 -2.01 30.55
C ASN A 329 -18.30 -1.79 29.32
N ASP A 330 -17.80 -2.17 28.14
CA ASP A 330 -18.51 -2.12 26.85
C ASP A 330 -19.72 -3.07 26.85
N HIS A 331 -20.88 -2.59 27.32
CA HIS A 331 -22.17 -3.18 27.00
C HIS A 331 -22.85 -2.34 25.92
N ASP A 332 -22.49 -2.64 24.66
CA ASP A 332 -23.24 -2.19 23.49
C ASP A 332 -24.69 -2.71 23.57
N PHE A 333 -25.67 -1.83 23.77
CA PHE A 333 -27.08 -2.22 23.72
C PHE A 333 -27.50 -2.44 22.26
N ILE A 334 -27.81 -3.68 21.91
CA ILE A 334 -28.49 -4.00 20.65
C ILE A 334 -29.90 -3.44 20.74
N LEU A 335 -30.20 -2.44 19.91
CA LEU A 335 -31.50 -1.77 19.89
C LEU A 335 -32.61 -2.71 19.46
N GLN A 336 -33.81 -2.52 20.03
CA GLN A 336 -35.00 -3.27 19.68
C GLN A 336 -35.30 -3.14 18.17
N THR A 337 -35.28 -4.27 17.48
CA THR A 337 -35.61 -4.40 16.07
C THR A 337 -37.11 -4.63 15.92
N GLU A 338 -37.81 -3.66 15.31
CA GLU A 338 -39.15 -3.92 14.78
C GLU A 338 -39.01 -4.29 13.30
N ARG A 339 -39.28 -5.55 12.93
CA ARG A 339 -39.42 -5.93 11.52
C ARG A 339 -40.79 -5.44 11.05
N SER A 340 -40.79 -4.45 10.15
CA SER A 340 -42.01 -4.01 9.47
C SER A 340 -42.50 -5.10 8.50
N PRO A 341 -43.77 -5.51 8.53
CA PRO A 341 -44.32 -6.50 7.60
C PRO A 341 -44.49 -5.96 6.16
N LYS A 342 -44.24 -4.66 5.91
CA LYS A 342 -44.45 -4.00 4.60
C LYS A 342 -43.17 -3.58 3.89
N SER A 343 -42.00 -3.76 4.51
CA SER A 343 -40.70 -3.37 3.95
C SER A 343 -39.61 -4.33 4.45
N ASN A 344 -38.77 -4.84 3.56
CA ASN A 344 -37.62 -5.68 3.93
C ASN A 344 -36.56 -4.97 4.80
N ASN A 345 -36.74 -3.68 5.09
CA ASN A 345 -35.79 -2.88 5.85
C ASN A 345 -36.02 -3.06 7.36
N ALA A 346 -34.93 -3.33 8.09
CA ALA A 346 -34.95 -3.35 9.55
C ALA A 346 -35.17 -1.94 10.10
N ILE A 347 -36.08 -1.81 11.08
CA ILE A 347 -36.36 -0.54 11.76
C ILE A 347 -35.79 -0.61 13.17
N TYR A 348 -34.93 0.35 13.52
CA TYR A 348 -34.32 0.48 14.84
C TYR A 348 -34.85 1.73 15.54
N LYS A 349 -35.23 1.60 16.82
CA LYS A 349 -35.67 2.72 17.66
C LYS A 349 -34.48 3.29 18.44
N ILE A 350 -34.23 4.60 18.36
CA ILE A 350 -33.06 5.28 18.95
C ILE A 350 -33.51 6.51 19.75
N GLU A 351 -32.84 6.79 20.87
CA GLU A 351 -33.06 8.03 21.63
C GLU A 351 -32.52 9.26 20.87
N LYS A 352 -33.18 10.40 21.03
CA LYS A 352 -32.71 11.65 20.44
C LYS A 352 -31.35 12.06 21.03
N ASP A 353 -30.52 12.66 20.17
CA ASP A 353 -29.19 13.17 20.51
C ASP A 353 -28.14 12.12 20.93
N SER A 354 -28.41 10.83 20.70
CA SER A 354 -27.42 9.76 20.93
C SER A 354 -26.41 9.63 19.78
N LYS A 355 -25.17 9.23 20.11
CA LYS A 355 -24.19 8.77 19.12
C LYS A 355 -24.60 7.40 18.59
N VAL A 356 -24.78 7.30 17.28
CA VAL A 356 -25.16 6.05 16.62
C VAL A 356 -23.92 5.42 15.99
N THR A 357 -23.70 4.14 16.30
CA THR A 357 -22.66 3.30 15.71
C THR A 357 -23.34 2.22 14.86
N ILE A 358 -23.04 2.21 13.57
CA ILE A 358 -23.50 1.16 12.66
C ILE A 358 -22.43 0.08 12.59
N LYS A 359 -22.79 -1.12 13.05
CA LYS A 359 -21.97 -2.32 12.94
C LYS A 359 -22.27 -3.03 11.61
N VAL A 360 -21.22 -3.30 10.84
CA VAL A 360 -21.30 -4.04 9.59
C VAL A 360 -20.39 -5.26 9.68
N VAL A 361 -20.95 -6.43 9.42
CA VAL A 361 -20.22 -7.69 9.33
C VAL A 361 -20.41 -8.26 7.93
N ILE A 362 -19.29 -8.47 7.23
CA ILE A 362 -19.29 -9.02 5.88
C ILE A 362 -18.53 -10.34 5.83
N SER A 363 -18.94 -11.20 4.89
CA SER A 363 -18.16 -12.35 4.47
C SER A 363 -17.89 -12.34 2.98
N THR A 364 -16.70 -12.81 2.61
CA THR A 364 -16.28 -12.95 1.22
C THR A 364 -16.42 -14.41 0.79
N THR A 365 -17.14 -14.64 -0.30
CA THR A 365 -17.17 -15.95 -0.95
C THR A 365 -16.02 -16.02 -1.95
N ASN A 366 -15.25 -17.11 -1.91
CA ASN A 366 -14.05 -17.37 -2.71
C ASN A 366 -12.83 -16.49 -2.36
N ASN A 367 -11.78 -17.14 -1.85
CA ASN A 367 -10.51 -16.52 -1.43
C ASN A 367 -9.58 -16.12 -2.60
N ASN A 368 -10.12 -15.92 -3.81
CA ASN A 368 -9.29 -15.51 -4.93
C ASN A 368 -8.88 -14.04 -4.73
N LEU A 369 -7.60 -13.84 -4.42
CA LEU A 369 -7.01 -12.52 -4.20
C LEU A 369 -6.88 -11.75 -5.52
N CYS A 370 -6.53 -12.44 -6.60
CA CYS A 370 -6.28 -11.83 -7.90
C CYS A 370 -7.55 -11.70 -8.74
N VAL A 371 -7.68 -10.56 -9.42
CA VAL A 371 -8.75 -10.29 -10.38
C VAL A 371 -8.46 -11.03 -11.68
N HIS A 372 -9.48 -11.67 -12.23
CA HIS A 372 -9.47 -12.13 -13.61
C HIS A 372 -9.71 -10.93 -14.52
N SER A 373 -8.74 -10.64 -15.38
CA SER A 373 -8.87 -9.70 -16.48
C SER A 373 -8.05 -10.20 -17.66
N ASN A 374 -8.63 -10.14 -18.85
CA ASN A 374 -7.97 -10.53 -20.10
C ASN A 374 -7.18 -9.38 -20.74
N VAL A 375 -7.27 -8.17 -20.18
CA VAL A 375 -6.70 -6.94 -20.77
C VAL A 375 -5.56 -6.39 -19.92
N MET A 376 -5.45 -6.80 -18.65
CA MET A 376 -4.43 -6.32 -17.73
C MET A 376 -3.12 -7.12 -17.85
N ASN A 377 -2.00 -6.41 -17.96
CA ASN A 377 -0.66 -7.00 -17.99
C ASN A 377 -0.09 -7.25 -16.58
N GLU A 378 -0.68 -6.66 -15.55
CA GLU A 378 -0.22 -6.75 -14.16
C GLU A 378 -1.28 -7.44 -13.29
N SER A 379 -0.84 -8.14 -12.25
CA SER A 379 -1.74 -8.75 -11.27
C SER A 379 -2.40 -7.66 -10.43
N ILE A 380 -3.72 -7.52 -10.56
CA ILE A 380 -4.53 -6.63 -9.74
C ILE A 380 -5.19 -7.44 -8.64
N TYR A 381 -5.15 -6.92 -7.42
CA TYR A 381 -5.84 -7.51 -6.29
C TYR A 381 -7.26 -6.96 -6.18
N ASN A 382 -8.19 -7.85 -5.85
CA ASN A 382 -9.59 -7.48 -5.69
C ASN A 382 -9.79 -6.74 -4.36
N SER A 383 -10.53 -5.65 -4.41
CA SER A 383 -10.89 -4.87 -3.24
C SER A 383 -12.31 -4.32 -3.38
N TRP A 384 -12.96 -4.07 -2.25
CA TRP A 384 -14.23 -3.37 -2.20
C TRP A 384 -14.11 -2.15 -1.32
N THR A 385 -14.91 -1.14 -1.59
CA THR A 385 -15.00 0.05 -0.74
C THR A 385 -16.40 0.12 -0.17
N ALA A 386 -16.49 0.08 1.16
CA ALA A 386 -17.73 0.23 1.89
C ALA A 386 -17.86 1.66 2.42
N PHE A 387 -19.03 2.27 2.24
CA PHE A 387 -19.38 3.55 2.85
C PHE A 387 -20.89 3.58 3.12
N ILE A 388 -21.31 4.48 4.00
CA ILE A 388 -22.74 4.68 4.29
C ILE A 388 -23.22 6.05 3.81
N THR A 389 -24.50 6.10 3.47
CA THR A 389 -25.22 7.34 3.19
C THR A 389 -26.37 7.49 4.17
N ILE A 390 -26.50 8.68 4.73
CA ILE A 390 -27.49 9.06 5.75
C ILE A 390 -28.45 10.04 5.09
N ASP A 391 -29.71 9.65 4.89
CA ASP A 391 -30.71 10.42 4.14
C ASP A 391 -30.21 10.92 2.76
N GLY A 392 -29.41 10.10 2.09
CA GLY A 392 -28.81 10.43 0.79
C GLY A 392 -27.60 11.35 0.85
N TYR A 393 -27.06 11.67 2.04
CA TYR A 393 -25.78 12.36 2.21
C TYR A 393 -24.67 11.37 2.56
N LEU A 394 -23.51 11.52 1.94
CA LEU A 394 -22.36 10.65 2.16
C LEU A 394 -21.76 10.87 3.56
N ASN A 395 -21.58 9.81 4.34
CA ASN A 395 -20.70 9.86 5.51
C ASN A 395 -19.24 9.89 5.02
N LYS A 396 -18.41 10.75 5.58
CA LYS A 396 -17.03 10.98 5.12
C LYS A 396 -16.14 9.75 5.29
N ASP A 397 -16.51 8.86 6.20
CA ASP A 397 -15.77 7.64 6.49
C ASP A 397 -16.08 6.54 5.47
N PHE A 398 -15.02 5.92 4.95
CA PHE A 398 -15.11 4.75 4.08
C PHE A 398 -14.08 3.71 4.49
N VAL A 399 -14.41 2.44 4.27
CA VAL A 399 -13.57 1.30 4.65
C VAL A 399 -13.19 0.53 3.38
N ILE A 400 -11.89 0.36 3.16
CA ILE A 400 -11.39 -0.52 2.11
C ILE A 400 -11.33 -1.95 2.64
N ILE A 401 -11.94 -2.87 1.92
CA ILE A 401 -12.02 -4.30 2.21
C ILE A 401 -11.11 -5.01 1.20
N SER A 402 -10.00 -5.56 1.69
CA SER A 402 -9.17 -6.50 0.94
C SER A 402 -9.68 -7.93 1.17
N ASN A 403 -9.49 -8.80 0.18
CA ASN A 403 -9.99 -10.18 0.19
C ASN A 403 -9.17 -11.14 1.11
N GLU A 404 -8.35 -10.60 2.01
CA GLU A 404 -7.46 -11.37 2.89
C GLU A 404 -8.20 -12.06 4.04
N ASN A 405 -9.34 -11.51 4.47
CA ASN A 405 -10.13 -12.03 5.59
C ASN A 405 -11.48 -12.56 5.12
N LYS A 406 -11.79 -13.83 5.44
CA LYS A 406 -13.09 -14.47 5.13
C LYS A 406 -14.28 -13.75 5.76
N LYS A 407 -14.05 -13.11 6.90
CA LYS A 407 -15.03 -12.34 7.66
C LYS A 407 -14.36 -11.07 8.17
N LYS A 408 -15.00 -9.92 7.96
CA LYS A 408 -14.50 -8.62 8.41
C LYS A 408 -15.63 -7.85 9.07
N GLU A 409 -15.29 -7.21 10.17
CA GLU A 409 -16.19 -6.37 10.95
C GLU A 409 -15.65 -4.94 10.94
N PHE A 410 -16.53 -3.97 10.78
CA PHE A 410 -16.20 -2.56 10.84
C PHE A 410 -17.40 -1.73 11.28
N TYR A 411 -17.12 -0.52 11.72
CA TYR A 411 -18.07 0.36 12.38
C TYR A 411 -18.09 1.72 11.69
N PHE A 412 -19.29 2.31 11.58
CA PHE A 412 -19.45 3.71 11.19
C PHE A 412 -20.13 4.48 12.30
N ASP A 413 -19.46 5.53 12.76
CA ASP A 413 -19.99 6.42 13.78
C ASP A 413 -20.54 7.69 13.12
N PHE A 414 -21.68 8.17 13.62
CA PHE A 414 -22.18 9.49 13.27
C PHE A 414 -23.10 10.05 14.36
N TYR A 415 -23.24 11.37 14.33
CA TYR A 415 -24.23 12.10 15.14
C TYR A 415 -25.40 12.48 14.26
N LEU A 416 -26.63 12.20 14.71
CA LEU A 416 -27.82 12.72 14.03
C LEU A 416 -28.35 13.97 14.71
N SER A 417 -28.79 14.94 13.90
CA SER A 417 -29.42 16.16 14.37
C SER A 417 -30.85 15.89 14.85
N SER A 418 -31.20 16.43 16.03
CA SER A 418 -32.52 16.37 16.71
C SER A 418 -33.75 16.78 15.89
N LYS A 419 -33.59 17.30 14.68
CA LYS A 419 -34.69 17.82 13.85
C LYS A 419 -35.49 16.75 13.10
N LYS A 420 -34.97 15.53 12.93
CA LYS A 420 -35.64 14.46 12.16
C LYS A 420 -36.05 13.29 13.04
N ASN A 421 -37.31 12.86 12.92
CA ASN A 421 -37.85 11.71 13.65
C ASN A 421 -37.53 10.36 12.96
N VAL A 422 -37.13 10.37 11.69
CA VAL A 422 -36.79 9.18 10.91
C VAL A 422 -35.58 9.48 10.04
N CYS A 423 -34.66 8.52 9.95
CA CYS A 423 -33.48 8.58 9.11
C CYS A 423 -33.29 7.26 8.37
N GLU A 424 -32.99 7.32 7.07
CA GLU A 424 -32.57 6.14 6.30
C GLU A 424 -31.05 6.08 6.26
N VAL A 425 -30.48 4.95 6.69
CA VAL A 425 -29.05 4.67 6.54
C VAL A 425 -28.90 3.57 5.51
N ARG A 426 -28.14 3.86 4.45
CA ARG A 426 -27.90 2.92 3.37
C ARG A 426 -26.40 2.62 3.25
N LEU A 427 -26.06 1.35 3.31
CA LEU A 427 -24.72 0.81 3.10
C LEU A 427 -24.51 0.58 1.60
N TRP A 428 -23.37 1.04 1.11
CA TRP A 428 -22.90 0.79 -0.24
C TRP A 428 -21.57 0.08 -0.16
N ILE A 429 -21.47 -1.09 -0.79
CA ILE A 429 -20.21 -1.83 -0.97
C ILE A 429 -19.95 -1.93 -2.46
N LEU A 430 -19.00 -1.13 -2.95
CA LEU A 430 -18.71 -1.02 -4.38
C LEU A 430 -17.43 -1.76 -4.75
N ASN A 431 -17.45 -2.45 -5.89
CA ASN A 431 -16.30 -3.13 -6.46
C ASN A 431 -15.74 -2.32 -7.65
N GLY A 432 -14.44 -2.05 -7.65
CA GLY A 432 -13.78 -1.29 -8.71
C GLY A 432 -13.17 -2.15 -9.82
N GLN A 433 -13.30 -3.48 -9.75
CA GLN A 433 -12.58 -4.44 -10.60
C GLN A 433 -13.52 -5.35 -11.39
N TYR A 434 -14.73 -5.62 -10.90
CA TYR A 434 -15.76 -6.41 -11.57
C TYR A 434 -17.05 -5.60 -11.69
N LEU A 435 -17.72 -5.72 -12.84
CA LEU A 435 -19.04 -5.14 -13.04
C LEU A 435 -20.12 -6.02 -12.40
N CYS A 436 -21.21 -5.38 -11.97
CA CYS A 436 -22.36 -6.04 -11.33
C CYS A 436 -22.00 -6.86 -10.09
N ASN A 437 -21.01 -6.41 -9.32
CA ASN A 437 -20.56 -7.05 -8.07
C ASN A 437 -20.71 -6.13 -6.84
N ASP A 438 -21.52 -5.08 -7.00
CA ASP A 438 -21.85 -4.12 -5.94
C ASP A 438 -22.97 -4.69 -5.05
N VAL A 439 -22.95 -4.31 -3.77
CA VAL A 439 -23.99 -4.68 -2.79
C VAL A 439 -24.51 -3.42 -2.11
N ASP A 440 -25.81 -3.30 -2.02
CA ASP A 440 -26.50 -2.23 -1.29
C ASP A 440 -27.52 -2.79 -0.29
N GLU A 441 -27.51 -2.24 0.92
CA GLU A 441 -28.48 -2.58 1.98
C GLU A 441 -28.94 -1.30 2.68
N SER A 442 -30.18 -1.28 3.17
CA SER A 442 -30.75 -0.11 3.85
C SER A 442 -31.45 -0.48 5.15
N ILE A 443 -31.25 0.33 6.17
CA ILE A 443 -31.95 0.27 7.45
C ILE A 443 -32.60 1.63 7.73
N VAL A 444 -33.65 1.61 8.55
CA VAL A 444 -34.37 2.82 8.94
C VAL A 444 -34.24 3.01 10.44
N LEU A 445 -33.80 4.19 10.85
CA LEU A 445 -33.71 4.60 12.24
C LEU A 445 -34.92 5.48 12.57
N LYS A 446 -35.68 5.13 13.59
CA LYS A 446 -36.80 5.92 14.12
C LYS A 446 -36.45 6.44 15.51
N TYR A 447 -36.62 7.73 15.71
CA TYR A 447 -36.32 8.36 16.98
C TYR A 447 -37.57 8.45 17.86
N TYR A 448 -37.41 8.20 19.16
CA TYR A 448 -38.45 8.42 20.16
C TYR A 448 -38.09 9.54 21.13
#